data_AF-A0A5V2SZH2-F1
#
_entry.id   AF-A0A5V2SZH2-F1
#
_cell.length_a   1.000
_cell.length_b   1.000
_cell.length_c   1.000
_cell.angle_alpha   90.00
_cell.angle_beta   90.00
_cell.angle_gamma   90.00
#
_symmetry.space_group_name_H-M   'P 1'
#
loop_
_entity.id
_entity.type
_entity.pdbx_description
1 polymer ?
#
loop_
_entity_poly.entity_id
_entity_poly.type
_entity_poly.pdbx_seq_one_letter_code
_entity_poly.pdbx_strand_id
1 'polypeptide(L)' 'KNYYFYLVQYGKDGEPCNLYVKHAQDLYTNSEMSPCAYVVRFDLEEPA' A
#
# COMPACT_ATOMS: atom_id res chain seq x y z
N LYS A 1 -13.66 -4.35 2.81
CA LYS A 1 -13.15 -2.99 2.50
C LYS A 1 -12.65 -3.01 1.06
N ASN A 2 -12.92 -1.96 0.27
CA ASN A 2 -12.45 -1.86 -1.12
C ASN A 2 -11.17 -1.02 -1.16
N TYR A 3 -10.09 -1.59 -1.68
CA TYR A 3 -8.82 -0.90 -1.88
C TYR A 3 -8.56 -0.71 -3.37
N TYR A 4 -7.93 0.40 -3.73
CA TYR A 4 -7.60 0.75 -5.11
C TYR A 4 -6.15 1.22 -5.20
N PHE A 5 -5.49 0.85 -6.28
CA PHE A 5 -4.18 1.39 -6.66
C PHE A 5 -4.37 2.43 -7.75
N TYR A 6 -3.66 3.55 -7.59
CA TYR A 6 -3.70 4.68 -8.50
C TYR A 6 -2.31 4.88 -9.08
N LEU A 7 -2.19 4.76 -10.40
CA LEU A 7 -0.95 5.06 -11.11
C LEU A 7 -1.18 6.35 -11.92
N VAL A 8 -0.41 7.38 -11.60
CA VAL A 8 -0.42 8.65 -12.35
C VAL A 8 0.65 8.57 -13.42
N GLN A 9 0.25 8.81 -14.66
CA GLN A 9 1.18 8.98 -15.77
C GLN A 9 1.39 10.46 -16.02
N TYR A 10 2.67 10.83 -16.12
CA TYR A 10 3.10 12.17 -16.45
C TYR A 10 3.49 12.27 -17.93
N GLY A 11 3.12 13.38 -18.54
CA GLY A 11 3.53 13.76 -19.88
C GLY A 11 5.00 14.20 -19.94
N LYS A 12 5.49 14.46 -21.15
CA LYS A 12 6.86 14.96 -21.37
C LYS A 12 7.08 16.37 -20.80
N ASP A 13 5.98 17.10 -20.60
CA ASP A 13 5.91 18.40 -19.93
C ASP A 13 6.00 18.29 -18.40
N GLY A 14 5.98 17.07 -17.85
CA GLY A 14 5.95 16.86 -16.40
C GLY A 14 4.57 17.08 -15.78
N GLU A 15 3.52 17.24 -16.59
CA GLU A 15 2.15 17.39 -16.11
C GLU A 15 1.43 16.04 -16.10
N PRO A 16 0.52 15.79 -15.13
CA PRO A 16 -0.29 14.59 -15.12
C PRO A 16 -1.19 14.55 -16.36
N CYS A 17 -1.07 13.50 -17.17
CA CYS A 17 -1.88 13.35 -18.38
C CYS A 17 -2.84 12.17 -18.33
N ASN A 18 -2.62 11.21 -17.42
CA ASN A 18 -3.53 10.08 -17.24
C ASN A 18 -3.52 9.52 -15.82
N LEU A 19 -4.65 8.92 -15.42
CA LEU A 19 -4.83 8.24 -14.14
C LEU A 19 -5.37 6.83 -14.37
N TYR A 20 -4.57 5.82 -14.03
CA TYR A 20 -5.00 4.43 -14.09
C TYR A 20 -5.46 3.98 -12.71
N VAL A 21 -6.72 3.55 -12.63
CA VAL A 21 -7.31 3.00 -11.42
C VAL A 21 -7.39 1.48 -11.56
N LYS A 22 -6.90 0.76 -10.55
CA LYS A 22 -7.03 -0.70 -10.45
C LYS A 22 -7.61 -1.08 -9.10
N HIS A 23 -8.64 -1.91 -9.12
CA HIS A 23 -9.17 -2.47 -7.88
C HIS A 23 -8.17 -3.49 -7.35
N ALA A 24 -7.85 -3.40 -6.06
CA ALA A 24 -6.81 -4.24 -5.47
C ALA A 24 -7.19 -5.73 -5.51
N GLN A 25 -8.48 -6.06 -5.48
CA GLN A 25 -8.95 -7.44 -5.54
C GLN A 25 -8.68 -8.11 -6.89
N ASP A 26 -8.66 -7.33 -7.98
CA ASP A 26 -8.35 -7.84 -9.32
C ASP A 26 -6.89 -8.29 -9.46
N LEU A 27 -5.98 -7.68 -8.67
CA LEU A 27 -4.54 -7.94 -8.73
C LEU A 27 -4.09 -8.99 -7.71
N TYR A 28 -4.82 -9.12 -6.61
CA TYR A 28 -4.46 -9.93 -5.46
C TYR A 28 -5.55 -10.97 -5.15
N THR A 29 -5.96 -11.72 -6.17
CA THR A 29 -7.04 -12.72 -6.04
C THR A 29 -6.72 -13.79 -4.97
N ASN A 30 -5.43 -14.07 -4.74
CA ASN A 30 -4.95 -15.07 -3.78
C ASN A 30 -4.02 -14.48 -2.70
N SER A 31 -4.04 -13.16 -2.46
CA SER A 31 -3.13 -12.56 -1.48
C SER A 31 -3.87 -12.05 -0.27
N GLU A 32 -3.26 -12.23 0.90
CA GLU A 32 -3.81 -11.75 2.16
C GLU A 32 -3.84 -10.22 2.14
N MET A 33 -5.04 -9.65 2.08
CA MET A 33 -5.28 -8.20 2.11
C MET A 33 -5.25 -7.64 3.54
N SER A 34 -4.93 -8.48 4.54
CA SER A 34 -4.65 -8.07 5.91
C SER A 34 -3.29 -7.35 5.95
N PRO A 35 -3.13 -6.29 6.76
CA PRO A 35 -1.82 -5.68 6.93
C PRO A 35 -0.86 -6.72 7.52
N CYS A 36 0.24 -7.01 6.81
CA CYS A 36 1.42 -7.65 7.38
C CYS A 36 2.19 -6.62 8.24
N ALA A 37 1.53 -6.09 9.26
CA ALA A 37 2.16 -5.19 10.22
C ALA A 37 2.77 -6.05 11.33
N TYR A 38 4.07 -6.29 11.27
CA TYR A 38 4.80 -6.88 12.39
C TYR A 38 4.79 -5.89 13.55
N VAL A 39 4.21 -6.31 14.69
CA VAL A 39 4.27 -5.54 15.93
C VAL A 39 5.52 -5.97 16.68
N VAL A 40 6.52 -5.10 16.75
CA VAL A 40 7.72 -5.33 17.57
C VAL A 40 7.45 -4.76 18.96
N ARG A 41 7.53 -5.61 19.99
CA ARG A 41 7.39 -5.22 21.40
C ARG A 41 8.70 -5.51 22.11
N PHE A 42 9.16 -4.57 22.93
CA PHE A 42 10.30 -4.76 23.81
C PHE A 42 9.87 -4.38 25.22
N ASP A 43 10.21 -5.22 26.19
CA ASP A 43 10.12 -4.87 27.60
C ASP A 43 11.45 -4.21 28.00
N LEU A 44 11.38 -2.95 28.43
CA LEU A 44 12.50 -2.26 29.07
C LEU A 44 12.45 -2.61 30.56
N GLU A 45 13.23 -3.61 30.98
CA GLU A 45 13.49 -3.81 32.41
C GLU A 45 14.33 -2.62 32.91
N GLU A 46 13.83 -1.91 33.93
CA GLU A 46 14.63 -0.87 34.60
C GLU A 46 15.85 -1.54 35.28
N PRO A 47 17.07 -1.02 35.07
CA PRO A 47 18.25 -1.55 35.74
C PRO A 47 18.14 -1.33 37.26
N ALA A 48 18.41 -2.39 38.02
CA ALA A 48 18.36 -2.46 39.48
C ALA A 48 19.40 -1.57 40.19
#